data_AF-A0A7C5W2R7-F1
#
_entry.id   AF-A0A7C5W2R7-F1
#
_cell.length_a   1.000
_cell.length_b   1.000
_cell.length_c   1.000
_cell.angle_alpha   90.00
_cell.angle_beta   90.00
_cell.angle_gamma   90.00
#
_symmetry.space_group_name_H-M   'P 1'
#
loop_
_entity.id
_entity.type
_entity.pdbx_description
1 polymer ?
#
loop_
_entity_poly.entity_id
_entity_poly.type
_entity_poly.pdbx_seq_one_letter_code
_entity_poly.pdbx_strand_id
1 'polypeptide(L)'
;MKDKGFTLIELMIVIAIIAIIAAIAIPNLREAQRNANEAAAVTSLRQYLGAQGTYHRTDYDQDGVKEYAADSRCLFDWDLDDGNNDDPTSIGFAIKLVDLAFARAIHEGNSGIDDASYPGIFGNAARPRSGYYFADHVTDENGDAFIEHDDDDVPVGYTNGFGLSAFPARYNRTGIKCFVINDQGTVYERIIEGLERDTEDDLPLAFPADLDGEGWILTGE
;
A
#
# COMPACT_ATOMS: atom_id res chain seq x y z
N MET A 1 -11.99 62.88 2.23
CA MET A 1 -11.99 61.70 3.11
C MET A 1 -10.54 61.42 3.46
N LYS A 2 -10.19 61.33 4.75
CA LYS A 2 -8.80 61.01 5.16
C LYS A 2 -8.68 59.49 5.20
N ASP A 3 -7.90 58.93 4.30
CA ASP A 3 -7.51 57.52 4.36
C ASP A 3 -6.65 57.33 5.62
N LYS A 4 -7.13 56.49 6.54
CA LYS A 4 -6.34 56.09 7.70
C LYS A 4 -5.26 55.13 7.19
N GLY A 5 -4.01 55.59 7.19
CA GLY A 5 -2.86 54.75 6.86
C GLY A 5 -2.62 53.68 7.92
N PHE A 6 -2.23 52.49 7.49
CA PHE A 6 -1.87 51.36 8.36
C PHE A 6 -0.57 51.68 9.11
N THR A 7 -0.54 51.46 10.43
CA THR A 7 0.67 51.73 11.23
C THR A 7 1.61 50.53 11.25
N LEU A 8 2.92 50.80 11.38
CA LEU A 8 3.93 49.76 11.54
C LEU A 8 3.70 48.90 12.79
N ILE A 9 3.20 49.51 13.87
CA ILE A 9 2.91 48.79 15.11
C ILE A 9 1.70 47.84 14.98
N GLU A 10 0.68 48.22 14.21
CA GLU A 10 -0.44 47.32 13.87
C GLU A 10 0.07 46.09 13.12
N LEU A 11 0.99 46.27 12.16
CA LEU A 11 1.58 45.14 11.44
C LEU A 11 2.36 44.21 12.38
N MET A 12 3.15 44.77 13.30
CA MET A 12 3.98 44.00 14.23
C MET A 12 3.15 43.13 15.18
N ILE A 13 2.01 43.64 15.67
CA ILE A 13 1.12 42.86 16.54
C ILE A 13 0.48 41.72 15.75
N VAL A 14 0.06 41.97 14.51
CA VAL A 14 -0.54 40.94 13.65
C VAL A 14 0.42 39.80 13.38
N ILE A 15 1.67 40.08 12.99
CA ILE A 15 2.67 39.03 12.75
C ILE A 15 3.01 38.25 14.03
N ALA A 16 3.02 38.91 15.19
CA ALA A 16 3.27 38.25 16.46
C ALA A 16 2.15 37.25 16.81
N ILE A 17 0.89 37.64 16.62
CA ILE A 17 -0.27 36.75 16.85
C ILE A 17 -0.23 35.56 15.88
N ILE A 18 0.02 35.80 14.58
CA ILE A 18 0.13 34.73 13.57
C ILE A 18 1.27 33.75 13.93
N ALA A 19 2.42 34.25 14.40
CA ALA A 19 3.55 33.40 14.80
C ALA A 19 3.20 32.48 15.99
N ILE A 20 2.48 33.00 16.99
CA ILE A 20 2.03 32.19 18.15
C ILE A 20 1.05 31.10 17.69
N ILE A 21 0.07 31.45 16.85
CA ILE A 21 -0.90 30.47 16.32
C ILE A 21 -0.18 29.40 15.49
N ALA A 22 0.72 29.81 14.58
CA ALA A 22 1.46 28.89 13.72
C ALA A 22 2.34 27.91 14.52
N ALA A 23 2.97 28.36 15.61
CA ALA A 23 3.82 27.53 16.45
C ALA A 23 3.05 26.33 17.08
N ILE A 24 1.77 26.51 17.41
CA ILE A 24 0.92 25.45 17.97
C ILE A 24 0.24 24.66 16.85
N ALA A 25 -0.22 25.35 15.79
CA ALA A 25 -1.01 24.74 14.74
C ALA A 25 -0.20 23.80 13.84
N ILE A 26 1.05 24.14 13.51
CA ILE A 26 1.89 23.34 12.60
C ILE A 26 2.18 21.92 13.13
N PRO A 27 2.65 21.71 14.38
CA PRO A 27 2.90 20.36 14.88
C PRO A 27 1.61 19.53 14.95
N ASN A 28 0.51 20.12 15.44
CA ASN A 28 -0.79 19.45 15.51
C ASN A 28 -1.32 19.06 14.12
N LEU A 29 -1.13 19.93 13.11
CA LEU A 29 -1.51 19.63 11.73
C LEU A 29 -0.70 18.47 11.17
N ARG A 30 0.61 18.41 11.44
CA ARG A 30 1.46 17.30 10.99
C ARG A 30 1.05 15.98 11.61
N GLU A 31 0.73 15.97 12.91
CA GLU A 31 0.23 14.79 13.58
C GLU A 31 -1.12 14.34 12.99
N ALA A 32 -2.06 15.27 12.81
CA ALA A 32 -3.35 14.98 12.18
C ALA A 32 -3.20 14.42 10.74
N GLN A 33 -2.26 14.96 9.96
CA GLN A 33 -1.96 14.45 8.62
C GLN A 33 -1.41 13.01 8.66
N ARG A 34 -0.50 12.70 9.59
CA ARG A 34 0.02 11.33 9.76
C ARG A 34 -1.08 10.35 10.15
N ASN A 35 -1.92 10.71 11.11
CA ASN A 35 -3.04 9.87 11.55
C ASN A 35 -4.03 9.63 10.39
N ALA A 36 -4.28 10.65 9.56
CA ALA A 36 -5.12 10.52 8.37
C ALA A 36 -4.50 9.59 7.32
N ASN A 37 -3.19 9.67 7.11
CA ASN A 37 -2.45 8.78 6.22
C ASN A 37 -2.49 7.32 6.71
N GLU A 38 -2.27 7.10 8.01
CA GLU A 38 -2.36 5.78 8.66
C GLU A 38 -3.77 5.18 8.51
N ALA A 39 -4.82 5.96 8.77
CA ALA A 39 -6.20 5.51 8.57
C ALA A 39 -6.51 5.19 7.09
N ALA A 40 -5.95 5.97 6.15
CA ALA A 40 -6.08 5.72 4.72
C ALA A 40 -5.34 4.45 4.27
N ALA A 41 -4.19 4.14 4.88
CA ALA A 41 -3.44 2.91 4.63
C ALA A 41 -4.26 1.69 5.06
N VAL A 42 -4.79 1.68 6.29
CA VAL A 42 -5.68 0.61 6.81
C VAL A 42 -6.92 0.44 5.93
N THR A 43 -7.50 1.54 5.45
CA THR A 43 -8.64 1.49 4.51
C THR A 43 -8.24 0.82 3.19
N SER A 44 -7.04 1.11 2.68
CA SER A 44 -6.53 0.52 1.45
C SER A 44 -6.26 -0.99 1.60
N LEU A 45 -5.73 -1.44 2.75
CA LEU A 45 -5.57 -2.86 3.07
C LEU A 45 -6.92 -3.61 3.06
N ARG A 46 -7.97 -3.00 3.62
CA ARG A 46 -9.33 -3.59 3.60
C ARG A 46 -9.96 -3.59 2.21
N GLN A 47 -9.66 -2.59 1.39
CA GLN A 47 -10.08 -2.57 -0.02
C GLN A 47 -9.40 -3.71 -0.80
N TYR A 48 -8.11 -3.92 -0.56
CA TYR A 48 -7.36 -5.03 -1.12
C TYR A 48 -7.94 -6.40 -0.72
N LEU A 49 -8.26 -6.62 0.56
CA LEU A 49 -8.94 -7.83 1.02
C LEU A 49 -10.24 -8.11 0.22
N GLY A 50 -11.06 -7.08 0.00
CA GLY A 50 -12.29 -7.20 -0.79
C GLY A 50 -12.04 -7.47 -2.28
N ALA A 51 -10.97 -6.90 -2.83
CA ALA A 51 -10.53 -7.15 -4.20
C ALA A 51 -10.07 -8.60 -4.37
N GLN A 52 -9.19 -9.10 -3.49
CA GLN A 52 -8.74 -10.49 -3.47
C GLN A 52 -9.90 -11.48 -3.32
N GLY A 53 -10.83 -11.23 -2.41
CA GLY A 53 -12.02 -12.06 -2.27
C GLY A 53 -12.96 -12.03 -3.49
N THR A 54 -12.90 -10.99 -4.32
CA THR A 54 -13.64 -10.93 -5.59
C THR A 54 -12.89 -11.65 -6.71
N TYR A 55 -11.56 -11.51 -6.72
CA TYR A 55 -10.65 -12.24 -7.59
C TYR A 55 -10.86 -13.75 -7.41
N HIS A 56 -10.69 -14.27 -6.20
CA HIS A 56 -10.84 -15.70 -5.89
C HIS A 56 -12.24 -16.30 -6.15
N ARG A 57 -13.28 -15.48 -6.29
CA ARG A 57 -14.61 -16.00 -6.66
C ARG A 57 -14.80 -16.16 -8.16
N THR A 58 -13.94 -15.54 -8.95
CA THR A 58 -14.00 -15.47 -10.40
C THR A 58 -12.77 -16.17 -10.95
N ASP A 59 -13.01 -17.21 -11.72
CA ASP A 59 -11.96 -17.85 -12.51
C ASP A 59 -11.60 -16.90 -13.66
N TYR A 60 -10.70 -15.97 -13.38
CA TYR A 60 -10.25 -14.96 -14.35
C TYR A 60 -9.40 -15.61 -15.43
N ASP A 61 -8.73 -16.73 -15.13
CA ASP A 61 -7.88 -17.47 -16.06
C ASP A 61 -8.53 -18.56 -16.90
N GLN A 62 -9.74 -18.93 -16.53
CA GLN A 62 -10.53 -19.97 -17.16
C GLN A 62 -9.81 -21.33 -17.15
N ASP A 63 -8.89 -21.54 -16.20
CA ASP A 63 -8.17 -22.80 -16.03
C ASP A 63 -8.99 -23.81 -15.19
N GLY A 64 -10.07 -23.33 -14.55
CA GLY A 64 -10.98 -24.12 -13.72
C GLY A 64 -10.62 -24.15 -12.24
N VAL A 65 -9.56 -23.45 -11.84
CA VAL A 65 -9.09 -23.28 -10.47
C VAL A 65 -9.51 -21.89 -9.97
N LYS A 66 -9.42 -21.68 -8.66
CA LYS A 66 -9.78 -20.42 -8.01
C LYS A 66 -8.65 -20.02 -7.09
N GLU A 67 -7.91 -19.00 -7.47
CA GLU A 67 -6.78 -18.50 -6.70
C GLU A 67 -6.97 -17.05 -6.27
N TYR A 68 -6.08 -16.59 -5.40
CA TYR A 68 -5.88 -15.17 -5.15
C TYR A 68 -4.84 -14.62 -6.13
N ALA A 69 -4.91 -13.31 -6.40
CA ALA A 69 -3.94 -12.64 -7.26
C ALA A 69 -2.55 -12.65 -6.59
N ALA A 70 -1.54 -13.12 -7.32
CA ALA A 70 -0.16 -13.21 -6.84
C ALA A 70 0.54 -11.84 -6.70
N ASP A 71 0.17 -10.87 -7.54
CA ASP A 71 0.63 -9.47 -7.43
C ASP A 71 -0.59 -8.55 -7.30
N SER A 72 -0.55 -7.63 -6.32
CA SER A 72 -1.59 -6.63 -6.11
C SER A 72 -1.87 -5.76 -7.34
N ARG A 73 -0.91 -5.60 -8.25
CA ARG A 73 -1.05 -4.83 -9.50
C ARG A 73 -1.98 -5.52 -10.50
N CYS A 74 -2.02 -6.87 -10.51
CA CYS A 74 -2.91 -7.64 -11.37
C CYS A 74 -4.40 -7.34 -11.08
N LEU A 75 -4.71 -6.98 -9.83
CA LEU A 75 -6.07 -6.56 -9.45
C LEU A 75 -6.50 -5.24 -10.13
N PHE A 76 -5.56 -4.41 -10.62
CA PHE A 76 -5.87 -3.21 -11.39
C PHE A 76 -5.88 -3.52 -12.88
N ASP A 77 -4.83 -4.16 -13.38
CA ASP A 77 -4.65 -4.53 -14.78
C ASP A 77 -3.88 -5.83 -14.87
N TRP A 78 -4.40 -6.79 -15.63
CA TRP A 78 -3.65 -7.98 -16.01
C TRP A 78 -3.10 -7.87 -17.44
N ASP A 79 -3.38 -6.79 -18.16
CA ASP A 79 -2.80 -6.56 -19.49
C ASP A 79 -1.31 -6.16 -19.37
N LEU A 80 -0.51 -7.15 -18.98
CA LEU A 80 0.91 -7.26 -19.28
C LEU A 80 0.96 -8.05 -20.58
N ASP A 81 0.75 -7.38 -21.71
CA ASP A 81 1.01 -7.95 -23.04
C ASP A 81 2.49 -8.31 -23.14
N ASP A 82 2.84 -9.51 -22.65
CA ASP A 82 4.12 -10.18 -22.86
C ASP A 82 4.23 -10.78 -24.27
N GLY A 83 3.18 -10.60 -25.09
CA GLY A 83 3.07 -11.10 -26.45
C GLY A 83 2.73 -12.58 -26.55
N ASN A 84 2.42 -13.29 -25.45
CA ASN A 84 2.15 -14.73 -25.46
C ASN A 84 0.66 -15.10 -25.49
N ASN A 85 -0.26 -14.15 -25.33
CA ASN A 85 -1.72 -14.41 -25.29
C ASN A 85 -2.15 -15.39 -24.19
N ASP A 86 -1.37 -15.50 -23.12
CA ASP A 86 -1.74 -16.23 -21.90
C ASP A 86 -2.73 -15.39 -21.06
N ASP A 87 -3.11 -14.22 -21.56
CA ASP A 87 -4.15 -13.33 -21.05
C ASP A 87 -5.53 -14.01 -21.11
N PRO A 88 -6.11 -14.36 -19.97
CA PRO A 88 -7.42 -14.98 -19.97
C PRO A 88 -8.56 -13.97 -19.91
N THR A 89 -8.21 -12.69 -19.82
CA THR A 89 -9.04 -11.57 -20.22
C THR A 89 -8.90 -11.23 -21.70
N SER A 90 -8.48 -12.19 -22.56
CA SER A 90 -8.49 -12.23 -24.05
C SER A 90 -9.71 -11.57 -24.77
N ILE A 91 -10.70 -11.11 -24.02
CA ILE A 91 -11.81 -10.23 -24.38
C ILE A 91 -11.53 -8.71 -24.18
N GLY A 92 -10.34 -8.29 -23.74
CA GLY A 92 -9.89 -6.89 -23.68
C GLY A 92 -10.46 -6.06 -22.51
N PHE A 93 -10.62 -6.63 -21.32
CA PHE A 93 -11.14 -5.90 -20.16
C PHE A 93 -10.25 -6.05 -18.92
N ALA A 94 -9.67 -4.94 -18.49
CA ALA A 94 -8.93 -4.87 -17.24
C ALA A 94 -9.80 -5.24 -16.01
N ILE A 95 -9.21 -5.98 -15.05
CA ILE A 95 -9.86 -6.48 -13.84
C ILE A 95 -10.44 -5.35 -12.96
N LYS A 96 -9.65 -4.27 -12.76
CA LYS A 96 -10.07 -3.01 -12.12
C LYS A 96 -10.79 -3.18 -10.77
N LEU A 97 -10.37 -4.16 -9.97
CA LEU A 97 -10.86 -4.39 -8.61
C LEU A 97 -10.21 -3.45 -7.59
N VAL A 98 -9.01 -2.94 -7.89
CA VAL A 98 -8.37 -1.83 -7.16
C VAL A 98 -8.20 -0.62 -8.07
N ASP A 99 -7.89 0.54 -7.50
CA ASP A 99 -7.65 1.75 -8.28
C ASP A 99 -6.17 1.97 -8.65
N LEU A 100 -5.93 2.86 -9.61
CA LEU A 100 -4.59 3.17 -10.13
C LEU A 100 -3.63 3.72 -9.06
N ALA A 101 -4.12 4.47 -8.08
CA ALA A 101 -3.28 5.05 -7.05
C ALA A 101 -2.83 4.00 -6.03
N PHE A 102 -3.63 2.95 -5.80
CA PHE A 102 -3.21 1.79 -5.02
C PHE A 102 -2.19 0.95 -5.79
N ALA A 103 -2.46 0.61 -7.06
CA ALA A 103 -1.53 -0.16 -7.89
C ALA A 103 -0.14 0.49 -8.01
N ARG A 104 -0.09 1.83 -8.10
CA ARG A 104 1.18 2.59 -8.13
C ARG A 104 1.92 2.64 -6.80
N ALA A 105 1.24 2.34 -5.69
CA ALA A 105 1.82 2.35 -4.36
C ALA A 105 2.37 0.98 -3.95
N ILE A 106 2.22 -0.05 -4.79
CA ILE A 106 2.83 -1.37 -4.55
C ILE A 106 4.33 -1.26 -4.78
N HIS A 107 5.11 -1.75 -3.82
CA HIS A 107 6.56 -1.85 -3.83
C HIS A 107 7.00 -3.04 -4.70
N GLU A 108 8.12 -2.91 -5.40
CA GLU A 108 8.60 -3.88 -6.42
C GLU A 108 9.30 -5.12 -5.83
N GLY A 109 9.13 -5.35 -4.52
CA GLY A 109 10.06 -6.17 -3.73
C GLY A 109 10.08 -7.68 -3.96
N ASN A 110 9.25 -8.28 -4.81
CA ASN A 110 9.39 -9.73 -5.05
C ASN A 110 8.75 -10.35 -6.31
N SER A 111 7.95 -9.64 -7.10
CA SER A 111 7.27 -10.29 -8.24
C SER A 111 8.17 -10.50 -9.46
N GLY A 112 9.42 -9.99 -9.44
CA GLY A 112 10.30 -10.01 -10.62
C GLY A 112 9.77 -9.14 -11.78
N ILE A 113 8.62 -8.48 -11.59
CA ILE A 113 8.00 -7.58 -12.55
C ILE A 113 8.58 -6.19 -12.29
N ASP A 114 9.58 -5.82 -13.09
CA ASP A 114 10.18 -4.50 -13.02
C ASP A 114 9.20 -3.40 -13.50
N ASP A 115 9.36 -2.17 -13.01
CA ASP A 115 8.62 -0.98 -13.44
C ASP A 115 8.69 -0.74 -14.98
N ALA A 116 9.63 -1.41 -15.66
CA ALA A 116 9.79 -1.38 -17.11
C ALA A 116 8.87 -2.35 -17.86
N SER A 117 8.41 -3.43 -17.20
CA SER A 117 7.48 -4.43 -17.74
C SER A 117 6.02 -3.94 -17.78
N TYR A 118 5.73 -2.72 -17.32
CA TYR A 118 4.41 -2.07 -17.40
C TYR A 118 4.34 -0.92 -18.46
N PRO A 119 4.55 -1.17 -19.76
CA PRO A 119 4.56 -0.12 -20.78
C PRO A 119 3.13 0.26 -21.21
N GLY A 120 2.41 1.07 -20.42
CA GLY A 120 1.05 1.47 -20.85
C GLY A 120 0.45 2.74 -20.25
N ILE A 121 0.56 2.99 -18.94
CA ILE A 121 -0.16 4.11 -18.28
C ILE A 121 0.72 4.80 -17.21
N PHE A 122 1.91 4.26 -16.94
CA PHE A 122 2.73 4.56 -15.78
C PHE A 122 3.98 5.33 -16.23
N GLY A 123 4.18 6.53 -15.68
CA GLY A 123 5.52 7.09 -15.68
C GLY A 123 6.28 6.41 -14.55
N ASN A 124 7.32 5.66 -14.91
CA ASN A 124 8.17 4.76 -14.12
C ASN A 124 8.62 5.28 -12.73
N ALA A 125 7.71 5.39 -11.78
CA ALA A 125 8.07 5.60 -10.38
C ALA A 125 6.87 5.26 -9.50
N ALA A 126 6.99 4.21 -8.68
CA ALA A 126 6.05 3.92 -7.60
C ALA A 126 5.78 5.19 -6.76
N ARG A 127 4.50 5.51 -6.54
CA ARG A 127 4.04 6.71 -5.82
C ARG A 127 3.25 6.29 -4.59
N PRO A 128 3.53 6.90 -3.42
CA PRO A 128 2.83 6.50 -2.23
C PRO A 128 1.37 6.96 -2.29
N ARG A 129 0.46 6.07 -1.90
CA ARG A 129 -0.96 6.38 -1.73
C ARG A 129 -1.14 6.94 -0.33
N SER A 130 -1.55 8.20 -0.22
CA SER A 130 -1.70 8.88 1.07
C SER A 130 -0.45 8.75 1.95
N GLY A 131 0.75 8.81 1.36
CA GLY A 131 2.01 8.73 2.10
C GLY A 131 2.45 7.33 2.54
N TYR A 132 1.82 6.27 2.02
CA TYR A 132 2.15 4.87 2.28
C TYR A 132 2.46 4.10 0.99
N TYR A 133 3.35 3.12 1.11
CA TYR A 133 3.59 2.06 0.13
C TYR A 133 3.07 0.74 0.68
N PHE A 134 2.89 -0.24 -0.21
CA PHE A 134 2.39 -1.57 0.14
C PHE A 134 3.29 -2.64 -0.45
N ALA A 135 3.44 -3.79 0.21
CA ALA A 135 4.19 -4.92 -0.33
C ALA A 135 3.42 -6.22 -0.14
N ASP A 136 3.24 -6.96 -1.22
CA ASP A 136 2.63 -8.29 -1.19
C ASP A 136 3.51 -9.24 -0.38
N HIS A 137 2.89 -10.07 0.44
CA HIS A 137 3.60 -11.11 1.17
C HIS A 137 3.88 -12.30 0.29
N VAL A 138 5.06 -12.88 0.43
CA VAL A 138 5.52 -14.02 -0.37
C VAL A 138 5.25 -15.35 0.33
N THR A 139 5.24 -15.33 1.66
CA THR A 139 5.06 -16.50 2.51
C THR A 139 3.97 -16.29 3.54
N ASP A 140 3.33 -17.40 3.92
CA ASP A 140 2.35 -17.46 4.99
C ASP A 140 2.98 -17.30 6.39
N GLU A 141 2.15 -17.46 7.43
CA GLU A 141 2.57 -17.41 8.84
C GLU A 141 3.53 -18.54 9.25
N ASN A 142 3.57 -19.63 8.48
CA ASN A 142 4.46 -20.79 8.70
C ASN A 142 5.78 -20.66 7.92
N GLY A 143 5.90 -19.66 7.05
CA GLY A 143 7.03 -19.46 6.15
C GLY A 143 6.92 -20.26 4.84
N ASP A 144 5.77 -20.88 4.58
CA ASP A 144 5.48 -21.58 3.34
C ASP A 144 5.13 -20.56 2.26
N ALA A 145 5.66 -20.75 1.04
CA ALA A 145 5.37 -19.85 -0.07
C ALA A 145 3.87 -19.87 -0.39
N PHE A 146 3.29 -18.70 -0.61
CA PHE A 146 1.91 -18.64 -1.08
C PHE A 146 1.79 -19.14 -2.54
N ILE A 147 2.87 -19.10 -3.33
CA ILE A 147 2.92 -19.59 -4.72
C ILE A 147 2.94 -21.13 -4.70
N GLU A 148 1.99 -21.77 -5.37
CA GLU A 148 2.17 -23.16 -5.80
C GLU A 148 3.01 -23.15 -7.10
N HIS A 149 4.19 -23.76 -7.07
CA HIS A 149 4.94 -24.03 -8.31
C HIS A 149 4.34 -25.29 -8.92
N ASP A 150 3.66 -25.19 -10.06
CA ASP A 150 3.43 -26.37 -10.91
C ASP A 150 4.68 -26.63 -11.77
N ASP A 151 4.88 -27.89 -12.16
CA ASP A 151 6.05 -28.41 -12.89
C ASP A 151 6.27 -27.77 -14.28
N ASP A 152 5.39 -26.86 -14.72
CA ASP A 152 5.41 -26.15 -16.01
C ASP A 152 5.77 -24.65 -15.92
N ASP A 153 6.28 -24.15 -14.78
CA ASP A 153 6.79 -22.77 -14.60
C ASP A 153 5.74 -21.65 -14.83
N VAL A 154 4.45 -21.98 -14.86
CA VAL A 154 3.35 -21.00 -14.85
C VAL A 154 3.01 -20.66 -13.39
N PRO A 155 3.04 -19.38 -12.98
CA PRO A 155 2.61 -19.00 -11.64
C PRO A 155 1.10 -19.24 -11.51
N VAL A 156 0.69 -20.38 -10.92
CA VAL A 156 -0.69 -20.54 -10.43
C VAL A 156 -0.83 -19.61 -9.22
N GLY A 157 -1.95 -18.88 -9.14
CA GLY A 157 -2.14 -17.87 -8.11
C GLY A 157 -2.03 -18.42 -6.67
N TYR A 158 -2.11 -17.54 -5.69
CA TYR A 158 -2.02 -18.00 -4.31
C TYR A 158 -3.28 -18.79 -3.93
N THR A 159 -3.17 -20.10 -3.69
CA THR A 159 -4.29 -20.97 -3.29
C THR A 159 -4.47 -21.05 -1.77
N ASN A 160 -3.39 -20.85 -1.01
CA ASN A 160 -3.35 -21.03 0.44
C ASN A 160 -3.58 -19.74 1.26
N GLY A 161 -3.77 -18.60 0.59
CA GLY A 161 -4.05 -17.33 1.26
C GLY A 161 -3.32 -16.17 0.58
N PHE A 162 -3.29 -15.02 1.25
CA PHE A 162 -2.53 -13.86 0.79
C PHE A 162 -2.21 -12.96 1.99
N GLY A 163 -1.25 -12.07 1.81
CA GLY A 163 -0.93 -11.05 2.79
C GLY A 163 -0.44 -9.78 2.13
N LEU A 164 -0.62 -8.67 2.82
CA LEU A 164 -0.17 -7.37 2.36
C LEU A 164 0.29 -6.55 3.54
N SER A 165 1.43 -5.90 3.39
CA SER A 165 1.90 -4.91 4.35
C SER A 165 1.72 -3.49 3.82
N ALA A 166 1.63 -2.54 4.74
CA ALA A 166 1.68 -1.12 4.45
C ALA A 166 2.72 -0.44 5.33
N PHE A 167 3.58 0.38 4.74
CA PHE A 167 4.64 1.09 5.45
C PHE A 167 4.77 2.54 4.96
N PRO A 168 5.22 3.46 5.82
CA PRO A 168 5.25 4.87 5.48
C PRO A 168 6.29 5.15 4.39
N ALA A 169 5.94 6.02 3.45
CA ALA A 169 6.87 6.51 2.44
C ALA A 169 8.09 7.22 3.03
N ARG A 170 7.92 7.88 4.18
CA ARG A 170 8.98 8.47 5.00
C ARG A 170 8.64 8.37 6.47
N TYR A 171 9.48 7.68 7.23
CA TYR A 171 9.33 7.55 8.67
C TYR A 171 9.24 8.91 9.34
N ASN A 172 8.34 9.05 10.32
CA ASN A 172 8.10 10.27 11.10
C ASN A 172 7.60 11.48 10.29
N ARG A 173 7.40 11.35 8.97
CA ARG A 173 6.88 12.42 8.10
C ARG A 173 5.53 12.07 7.49
N THR A 174 5.40 10.92 6.86
CA THR A 174 4.12 10.48 6.28
C THR A 174 3.36 9.55 7.20
N GLY A 175 4.06 8.81 8.06
CA GLY A 175 3.50 7.96 9.11
C GLY A 175 4.59 7.41 10.03
N ILE A 176 4.20 6.72 11.10
CA ILE A 176 5.12 6.02 12.02
C ILE A 176 4.78 4.54 12.20
N LYS A 177 3.52 4.17 11.92
CA LYS A 177 3.06 2.78 12.02
C LYS A 177 3.21 2.06 10.69
N CYS A 178 3.57 0.80 10.79
CA CYS A 178 3.45 -0.19 9.73
C CYS A 178 2.24 -1.08 10.03
N PHE A 179 1.64 -1.62 8.99
CA PHE A 179 0.46 -2.46 9.09
C PHE A 179 0.64 -3.73 8.30
N VAL A 180 0.04 -4.82 8.77
CA VAL A 180 -0.06 -6.07 8.02
C VAL A 180 -1.50 -6.57 8.07
N ILE A 181 -1.94 -7.19 6.98
CA ILE A 181 -3.22 -7.88 6.87
C ILE A 181 -2.97 -9.26 6.23
N ASN A 182 -3.73 -10.26 6.65
CA ASN A 182 -3.81 -11.56 6.00
C ASN A 182 -5.21 -11.81 5.43
N ASP A 183 -5.41 -12.97 4.82
CA ASP A 183 -6.66 -13.48 4.28
C ASP A 183 -7.82 -13.51 5.31
N GLN A 184 -7.51 -13.63 6.60
CA GLN A 184 -8.49 -13.56 7.70
C GLN A 184 -9.07 -12.15 7.89
N GLY A 185 -8.43 -11.12 7.31
CA GLY A 185 -8.93 -9.74 7.30
C GLY A 185 -8.67 -8.94 8.57
N THR A 186 -7.90 -9.51 9.51
CA THR A 186 -7.47 -8.79 10.71
C THR A 186 -6.24 -7.94 10.39
N VAL A 187 -6.29 -6.66 10.78
CA VAL A 187 -5.18 -5.72 10.57
C VAL A 187 -4.40 -5.58 11.87
N TYR A 188 -3.09 -5.79 11.78
CA TYR A 188 -2.16 -5.56 12.88
C TYR A 188 -1.29 -4.35 12.58
N GLU A 189 -0.86 -3.65 13.62
CA GLU A 189 0.03 -2.51 13.55
C GLU A 189 1.29 -2.71 14.40
N ARG A 190 2.41 -2.18 13.92
CA ARG A 190 3.68 -2.14 14.65
C ARG A 190 4.43 -0.86 14.30
N ILE A 191 5.14 -0.29 15.27
CA ILE A 191 6.09 0.80 15.01
C ILE A 191 7.44 0.16 14.71
N ILE A 192 7.97 0.41 13.51
CA ILE A 192 9.31 -0.02 13.09
C ILE A 192 10.14 1.26 12.93
N GLU A 193 11.08 1.48 13.84
CA GLU A 193 11.82 2.74 13.88
C GLU A 193 12.72 2.90 12.65
N GLY A 194 12.52 3.99 11.90
CA GLY A 194 13.35 4.32 10.74
C GLY A 194 12.92 3.69 9.43
N LEU A 195 11.90 2.82 9.42
CA LEU A 195 11.45 2.14 8.20
C LEU A 195 10.82 3.12 7.20
N GLU A 196 11.38 3.18 5.99
CA GLU A 196 10.83 3.88 4.83
C GLU A 196 11.05 3.09 3.53
N ARG A 197 10.62 3.61 2.37
CA ARG A 197 10.68 2.88 1.08
C ARG A 197 12.07 2.35 0.74
N ASP A 198 13.12 3.12 1.02
CA ASP A 198 14.47 2.85 0.56
C ASP A 198 15.31 2.05 1.58
N THR A 199 14.71 1.68 2.73
CA THR A 199 15.31 0.76 3.71
C THR A 199 14.82 -0.66 3.40
N GLU A 200 15.42 -1.28 2.38
CA GLU A 200 15.03 -2.59 1.82
C GLU A 200 15.15 -3.75 2.84
N ASP A 201 16.12 -3.68 3.76
CA ASP A 201 16.46 -4.80 4.67
C ASP A 201 15.42 -5.07 5.78
N ASP A 202 14.52 -4.12 6.07
CA ASP A 202 13.59 -4.19 7.21
C ASP A 202 12.10 -4.19 6.81
N LEU A 203 11.78 -4.34 5.51
CA LEU A 203 10.39 -4.31 5.04
C LEU A 203 9.63 -5.57 5.51
N PRO A 204 8.39 -5.42 6.03
CA PRO A 204 7.53 -6.55 6.36
C PRO A 204 6.99 -7.21 5.09
N LEU A 205 7.83 -8.03 4.44
CA LEU A 205 7.51 -8.76 3.20
C LEU A 205 6.92 -10.16 3.45
N ALA A 206 6.75 -10.53 4.72
CA ALA A 206 6.15 -11.77 5.14
C ALA A 206 5.17 -11.51 6.28
N PHE A 207 4.16 -12.37 6.42
CA PHE A 207 3.30 -12.29 7.59
C PHE A 207 4.10 -12.71 8.84
N PRO A 208 4.02 -11.96 9.95
CA PRO A 208 4.79 -12.29 11.15
C PRO A 208 4.41 -13.66 11.70
N ALA A 209 5.40 -14.51 11.98
CA ALA A 209 5.18 -15.85 12.53
C ALA A 209 4.79 -15.81 14.03
N ASP A 210 5.24 -14.77 14.75
CA ASP A 210 4.89 -14.53 16.15
C ASP A 210 4.50 -13.07 16.35
N LEU A 211 3.21 -12.77 16.13
CA LEU A 211 2.65 -11.41 16.24
C LEU A 211 2.98 -10.76 17.59
N ASP A 212 2.78 -11.48 18.70
CA ASP A 212 2.99 -10.95 20.05
C ASP A 212 4.47 -10.76 20.35
N GLY A 213 5.31 -11.75 20.02
CA GLY A 213 6.76 -11.70 20.24
C GLY A 213 7.48 -10.66 19.39
N GLU A 214 6.95 -10.37 18.20
CA GLU A 214 7.45 -9.35 17.29
C GLU A 214 6.85 -7.95 17.55
N GLY A 215 5.95 -7.80 18.52
CA GLY A 215 5.36 -6.53 18.93
C GLY A 215 4.28 -5.98 18.00
N TRP A 216 3.61 -6.84 17.24
CA TRP A 216 2.41 -6.49 16.47
C TRP A 216 1.19 -6.48 17.39
N ILE A 217 0.38 -5.44 17.26
CA ILE A 217 -0.86 -5.28 18.05
C ILE A 217 -2.05 -5.11 17.13
N LEU A 218 -3.26 -5.42 17.60
CA LEU A 218 -4.48 -5.22 16.83
C LEU A 218 -4.72 -3.73 16.55
N THR A 219 -4.96 -3.39 15.28
CA THR A 219 -5.26 -2.00 14.91
C THR A 219 -6.63 -1.58 15.45
N GLY A 220 -6.65 -0.60 16.36
CA GLY A 220 -7.88 -0.02 16.92
C GLY A 220 -8.17 -0.38 18.38
N GLU A 221 -7.27 -1.07 19.06
CA GLU A 221 -7.25 -1.19 20.53
C GLU A 221 -6.57 0.01 21.22
#